data_AF-A0A835Y6D8-F1
#
_entry.id   AF-A0A835Y6D8-F1
#
_cell.length_a   1.000
_cell.length_b   1.000
_cell.length_c   1.000
_cell.angle_alpha   90.00
_cell.angle_beta   90.00
_cell.angle_gamma   90.00
#
_symmetry.space_group_name_H-M   'P 1'
#
loop_
_entity.id
_entity.type
_entity.pdbx_description
1 polymer ?
#
loop_
_entity_poly.entity_id
_entity_poly.type
_entity_poly.pdbx_seq_one_letter_code
_entity_poly.pdbx_strand_id
1 'polypeptide(L)'
;MPRRAPALALLGLLLAAALTGGPAPAAAQEPQCEMLKSILSFKDCAGAKPISADCCRKLLPFAQYYSCLSDPSLVAAANEFLAGVTTVDEAEKACLA
;
A
#
# COMPACT_ATOMS: atom_id res chain seq x y z
N MET A 1 -28.91 53.72 -41.81
CA MET A 1 -27.66 53.14 -42.37
C MET A 1 -27.03 52.26 -41.29
N PRO A 2 -26.94 50.94 -41.53
CA PRO A 2 -26.42 49.94 -40.57
C PRO A 2 -24.89 49.83 -40.65
N ARG A 3 -24.30 48.97 -39.79
CA ARG A 3 -22.92 48.38 -39.79
C ARG A 3 -22.05 48.90 -38.63
N ARG A 4 -21.46 48.09 -37.74
CA ARG A 4 -21.12 46.66 -37.71
C ARG A 4 -20.85 46.27 -36.24
N ALA A 5 -21.39 45.14 -35.79
CA ALA A 5 -20.72 44.30 -34.79
C ALA A 5 -19.56 43.55 -35.50
N PRO A 6 -18.48 43.18 -34.79
CA PRO A 6 -18.45 41.85 -34.17
C PRO A 6 -17.77 41.87 -32.79
N ALA A 7 -18.36 41.25 -31.76
CA ALA A 7 -18.36 39.79 -31.56
C ALA A 7 -16.95 39.18 -31.37
N LEU A 8 -16.12 39.77 -30.52
CA LEU A 8 -14.80 39.22 -30.15
C LEU A 8 -14.57 38.99 -28.65
N ALA A 9 -15.57 39.21 -27.80
CA ALA A 9 -15.40 39.08 -26.35
C ALA A 9 -15.77 37.69 -25.78
N LEU A 10 -16.20 36.73 -26.60
CA LEU A 10 -16.72 35.43 -26.13
C LEU A 10 -15.76 34.25 -26.29
N LEU A 11 -14.58 34.44 -26.88
CA LEU A 11 -13.57 33.38 -27.01
C LEU A 11 -12.65 33.22 -25.79
N GLY A 12 -12.80 34.04 -24.75
CA GLY A 12 -11.97 33.96 -23.53
C GLY A 12 -12.50 32.98 -22.47
N LEU A 13 -13.78 32.58 -22.53
CA LEU A 13 -14.43 31.83 -21.45
C LEU A 13 -14.54 30.32 -21.70
N LEU A 14 -14.05 29.81 -22.83
CA LEU A 14 -14.07 28.37 -23.15
C LEU A 14 -12.79 27.64 -22.74
N LEU A 15 -11.74 28.36 -22.29
CA LEU A 15 -10.49 27.74 -21.83
C LEU A 15 -10.49 27.30 -20.35
N ALA A 16 -11.59 27.49 -19.62
CA ALA A 16 -11.69 27.07 -18.21
C ALA A 16 -12.38 25.70 -18.02
N ALA A 17 -12.88 25.07 -19.10
CA ALA A 17 -13.62 23.81 -19.01
C ALA A 17 -12.77 22.54 -19.16
N ALA A 18 -11.45 22.67 -19.31
CA ALA A 18 -10.50 21.54 -19.30
C ALA A 18 -10.15 21.04 -17.87
N LEU A 19 -10.92 21.46 -16.87
CA LEU A 19 -10.93 20.85 -15.53
C LEU A 19 -11.98 19.74 -15.40
N THR A 20 -12.64 19.37 -16.51
CA THR A 20 -13.46 18.16 -16.56
C THR A 20 -12.57 16.95 -16.38
N GLY A 21 -12.93 16.15 -15.37
CA GLY A 21 -12.16 15.01 -14.90
C GLY A 21 -11.70 14.10 -16.03
N GLY A 22 -10.40 13.97 -16.16
CA GLY A 22 -9.85 12.68 -16.57
C GLY A 22 -10.24 11.66 -15.50
N PRO A 23 -10.56 10.40 -15.86
CA PRO A 23 -10.59 9.33 -14.88
C PRO A 23 -9.30 9.45 -14.09
N ALA A 24 -9.42 9.43 -12.76
CA ALA A 24 -8.31 9.48 -11.84
C ALA A 24 -7.14 8.73 -12.47
N PRO A 25 -5.90 9.28 -12.51
CA PRO A 25 -4.79 8.39 -12.72
C PRO A 25 -5.05 7.24 -11.74
N ALA A 26 -5.00 6.01 -12.22
CA ALA A 26 -4.75 4.89 -11.34
C ALA A 26 -3.37 5.19 -10.73
N ALA A 27 -3.37 6.13 -9.79
CA ALA A 27 -2.24 6.65 -9.08
C ALA A 27 -1.83 5.44 -8.30
N ALA A 28 -0.73 4.85 -8.77
CA ALA A 28 0.04 3.80 -8.15
C ALA A 28 -0.48 3.54 -6.75
N GLN A 29 -1.38 2.57 -6.59
CA GLN A 29 -1.80 2.13 -5.26
C GLN A 29 -0.51 1.72 -4.59
N GLU A 30 -0.15 2.58 -3.64
CA GLU A 30 1.22 2.91 -3.31
C GLU A 30 1.92 1.66 -2.77
N PRO A 31 3.27 1.59 -2.80
CA PRO A 31 4.04 0.48 -2.21
C PRO A 31 3.53 0.06 -0.81
N GLN A 32 2.92 0.98 -0.06
CA GLN A 32 2.25 0.76 1.23
C GLN A 32 1.05 -0.20 1.16
N CYS A 33 0.22 -0.14 0.12
CA CYS A 33 -0.91 -1.04 -0.07
C CYS A 33 -0.45 -2.48 -0.38
N GLU A 34 0.61 -2.63 -1.17
CA GLU A 34 1.20 -3.96 -1.49
C GLU A 34 1.92 -4.57 -0.28
N MET A 35 2.56 -3.74 0.54
CA MET A 35 3.09 -4.16 1.84
C MET A 35 1.97 -4.67 2.74
N LEU A 36 0.89 -3.90 2.92
CA LEU A 36 -0.23 -4.29 3.77
C LEU A 36 -0.87 -5.62 3.32
N LYS A 37 -1.05 -5.82 2.01
CA LYS A 37 -1.53 -7.10 1.46
C LYS A 37 -0.58 -8.26 1.80
N SER A 38 0.72 -8.03 1.73
CA SER A 38 1.74 -9.04 1.99
C SER A 38 1.77 -9.46 3.47
N ILE A 39 1.65 -8.51 4.42
CA ILE A 39 1.65 -8.83 5.86
C ILE A 39 0.34 -9.49 6.32
N LEU A 40 -0.79 -9.09 5.75
CA LEU A 40 -2.07 -9.76 5.98
C LEU A 40 -2.04 -11.19 5.43
N SER A 41 -1.53 -11.37 4.21
CA SER A 41 -1.37 -12.70 3.60
C SER A 41 -0.44 -13.60 4.41
N PHE A 42 0.62 -13.03 5.00
CA PHE A 42 1.49 -13.76 5.92
C PHE A 42 0.71 -14.22 7.16
N LYS A 43 -0.03 -13.33 7.81
CA LYS A 43 -0.83 -13.66 9.00
C LYS A 43 -1.79 -14.82 8.73
N ASP A 44 -2.47 -14.79 7.58
CA ASP A 44 -3.43 -15.83 7.18
C ASP A 44 -2.78 -17.20 7.03
N CYS A 45 -1.58 -17.28 6.46
CA CYS A 45 -0.88 -18.56 6.29
C CYS A 45 -0.05 -18.98 7.52
N ALA A 46 0.37 -18.05 8.37
CA ALA A 46 1.21 -18.33 9.54
C ALA A 46 0.46 -19.04 10.68
N GLY A 47 -0.87 -19.06 10.63
CA GLY A 47 -1.72 -19.87 11.51
C GLY A 47 -1.64 -21.38 11.21
N ALA A 48 -1.19 -21.77 10.02
CA ALA A 48 -0.94 -23.15 9.68
C ALA A 48 0.49 -23.55 10.07
N LYS A 49 0.63 -24.67 10.79
CA LYS A 49 1.92 -25.20 11.24
C LYS A 49 2.29 -26.48 10.47
N PRO A 50 3.57 -26.66 10.08
CA PRO A 50 4.67 -25.69 10.17
C PRO A 50 4.48 -24.52 9.18
N ILE A 51 5.05 -23.35 9.50
CA ILE A 51 5.04 -22.20 8.59
C ILE A 51 5.79 -22.62 7.33
N SER A 52 5.11 -22.58 6.18
CA SER A 52 5.70 -23.03 4.91
C SER A 52 6.64 -21.99 4.33
N ALA A 53 7.58 -22.44 3.48
CA ALA A 53 8.47 -21.53 2.75
C ALA A 53 7.69 -20.56 1.85
N ASP A 54 6.55 -20.97 1.30
CA ASP A 54 5.62 -20.12 0.56
C ASP A 54 5.07 -18.98 1.42
N CYS A 55 4.74 -19.28 2.68
CA CYS A 55 4.27 -18.29 3.64
C CYS A 55 5.39 -17.29 3.98
N CYS A 56 6.60 -17.78 4.23
CA CYS A 56 7.76 -16.94 4.52
C CYS A 56 8.12 -15.97 3.38
N ARG A 57 7.90 -16.36 2.12
CA ARG A 57 8.09 -15.45 0.97
C ARG A 57 7.20 -14.21 1.02
N LYS A 58 6.08 -14.23 1.76
CA LYS A 58 5.22 -13.06 1.95
C LYS A 58 5.86 -11.98 2.83
N LEU A 59 6.88 -12.34 3.62
CA LEU A 59 7.66 -11.39 4.42
C LEU A 59 8.82 -10.75 3.66
N LEU A 60 9.19 -11.24 2.46
CA LEU A 60 10.31 -10.69 1.68
C LEU A 60 10.24 -9.16 1.46
N PRO A 61 9.08 -8.56 1.14
CA PRO A 61 8.98 -7.10 0.99
C PRO A 61 9.28 -6.34 2.29
N PHE A 62 9.17 -7.01 3.44
CA PHE A 62 9.43 -6.45 4.76
C PHE A 62 10.86 -6.66 5.25
N ALA A 63 11.71 -7.34 4.47
CA ALA A 63 13.05 -7.67 4.93
C ALA A 63 13.90 -6.44 5.30
N GLN A 64 13.65 -5.32 4.62
CA GLN A 64 14.28 -4.03 4.91
C GLN A 64 13.93 -3.44 6.28
N TYR A 65 12.85 -3.92 6.91
CA TYR A 65 12.40 -3.49 8.23
C TYR A 65 12.78 -4.48 9.34
N TYR A 66 13.52 -5.55 9.05
CA TYR A 66 13.91 -6.52 10.10
C TYR A 66 14.71 -5.87 11.23
N SER A 67 15.55 -4.86 10.93
CA SER A 67 16.27 -4.11 11.96
C SER A 67 15.34 -3.43 12.97
N CYS A 68 14.12 -3.06 12.56
CA CYS A 68 13.12 -2.46 13.42
C CYS A 68 12.58 -3.43 14.48
N LEU A 69 12.74 -4.75 14.31
CA LEU A 69 12.42 -5.74 15.34
C LEU A 69 13.44 -5.76 16.49
N SER A 70 14.49 -4.93 16.44
CA SER A 70 15.34 -4.65 17.59
C SER A 70 14.65 -3.75 18.62
N ASP A 71 13.61 -3.01 18.21
CA ASP A 71 12.81 -2.16 19.10
C ASP A 71 11.71 -3.00 19.78
N PRO A 72 11.72 -3.12 21.12
CA PRO A 72 10.74 -3.92 21.83
C PRO A 72 9.29 -3.44 21.64
N SER A 73 9.06 -2.15 21.36
CA SER A 73 7.72 -1.61 21.12
C SER A 73 7.15 -2.08 19.78
N LEU A 74 7.99 -2.16 18.74
CA LEU A 74 7.59 -2.65 17.42
C LEU A 74 7.42 -4.17 17.43
N VAL A 75 8.24 -4.89 18.19
CA VAL A 75 8.05 -6.33 18.44
C VAL A 75 6.72 -6.58 19.15
N ALA A 76 6.37 -5.78 20.16
CA ALA A 76 5.09 -5.89 20.85
C ALA A 76 3.91 -5.67 19.89
N ALA A 77 3.95 -4.60 19.08
CA ALA A 77 2.91 -4.31 18.10
C ALA A 77 2.78 -5.41 17.03
N ALA A 78 3.90 -5.95 16.54
CA ALA A 78 3.91 -7.06 15.59
C ALA A 78 3.35 -8.35 16.20
N ASN A 79 3.68 -8.66 17.46
CA ASN A 79 3.11 -9.79 18.18
C ASN A 79 1.62 -9.61 18.45
N GLU A 80 1.15 -8.40 18.76
CA GLU A 80 -0.27 -8.11 18.91
C GLU A 80 -1.02 -8.33 17.58
N PHE A 81 -0.44 -7.86 16.47
CA PHE A 81 -1.01 -8.11 15.15
C PHE A 81 -1.05 -9.61 14.81
N LEU A 82 -0.02 -10.38 15.16
CA LEU A 82 0.07 -11.83 14.92
C LEU A 82 -0.63 -12.67 16.00
N ALA A 83 -1.26 -12.04 17.01
CA ALA A 83 -1.87 -12.74 18.12
C ALA A 83 -2.89 -13.79 17.64
N GLY A 84 -2.78 -14.99 18.21
CA GLY A 84 -3.65 -16.13 17.88
C GLY A 84 -3.22 -16.95 16.67
N VAL A 85 -2.18 -16.56 15.93
CA VAL A 85 -1.62 -17.36 14.82
C VAL A 85 -0.14 -17.72 15.00
N THR A 86 0.70 -16.77 15.39
CA THR A 86 2.15 -17.02 15.63
C THR A 86 2.75 -15.89 16.46
N THR A 87 4.05 -15.93 16.72
CA THR A 87 4.83 -14.84 17.32
C THR A 87 5.93 -14.39 16.37
N VAL A 88 6.48 -13.20 16.61
CA VAL A 88 7.64 -12.70 15.86
C VAL A 88 8.81 -13.69 15.97
N ASP A 89 9.15 -14.16 17.16
CA ASP A 89 10.24 -15.14 17.39
C ASP A 89 10.03 -16.45 16.63
N GLU A 90 8.79 -16.96 16.60
CA GLU A 90 8.48 -18.19 15.87
C GLU A 90 8.55 -17.98 14.35
N ALA A 91 8.04 -16.86 13.86
CA ALA A 91 8.13 -16.48 12.46
C ALA A 91 9.60 -16.29 12.02
N GLU A 92 10.42 -15.67 12.87
CA GLU A 92 11.85 -15.45 12.62
C GLU A 92 12.59 -16.79 12.50
N LYS A 93 12.37 -17.70 13.46
CA LYS A 93 12.96 -19.04 13.43
C LYS A 93 12.49 -19.89 12.24
N ALA A 94 11.26 -19.72 11.80
CA ALA A 94 10.73 -20.50 10.68
C ALA A 94 11.13 -19.94 9.31
N CYS A 95 11.29 -18.62 9.21
CA CYS A 95 11.44 -17.95 7.92
C CYS A 95 12.84 -17.38 7.66
N LEU A 96 13.65 -17.16 8.69
CA LEU A 96 14.94 -16.48 8.61
C LEU A 96 16.11 -17.28 9.21
N ALA A 97 15.84 -18.47 9.75
CA ALA A 97 16.88 -19.39 10.24
C ALA A 97 17.67 -20.07 9.10
#